data_AF-A0A6N7B2X1-F1
#
_entry.id   AF-A0A6N7B2X1-F1
#
_cell.length_a   1.000
_cell.length_b   1.000
_cell.length_c   1.000
_cell.angle_alpha   90.00
_cell.angle_beta   90.00
_cell.angle_gamma   90.00
#
_symmetry.space_group_name_H-M   'P 1'
#
loop_
_entity.id
_entity.type
_entity.pdbx_description
1 polymer ?
#
loop_
_entity_poly.entity_id
_entity_poly.type
_entity_poly.pdbx_seq_one_letter_code
_entity_poly.pdbx_strand_id
1 'polypeptide(L)'
;MAYDTEVQLGWLAHWIFALFFDFIKRKLVIKMSEIKSIDVARAALSVSLTRDKGEETSTKMSFRRSGIMTASFSITGDFMSSIQKWIEQTLAIAKNEGIICGSFVDSGSIVGAAREALAQVMPKAFGVNVGGKIGIAYCNENLAVAVYLGIGLLNLHDVAVGLGHRAVQRITDHS
;
A
#
# COMPACT_ATOMS: atom_id res chain seq x y z
N MET A 1 54.80 25.23 -30.45
CA MET A 1 53.79 25.56 -29.41
C MET A 1 52.41 25.20 -29.96
N ALA A 2 52.04 23.93 -29.96
CA ALA A 2 50.73 23.45 -30.45
C ALA A 2 50.23 22.23 -29.64
N TYR A 3 50.73 22.07 -28.41
CA TYR A 3 50.40 20.95 -27.52
C TYR A 3 49.40 21.32 -26.41
N ASP A 4 49.05 22.60 -26.29
CA ASP A 4 48.34 23.11 -25.11
C ASP A 4 46.81 23.20 -25.30
N THR A 5 46.35 23.31 -26.55
CA THR A 5 44.91 23.47 -26.86
C THR A 5 44.13 22.15 -26.83
N GLU A 6 44.71 21.03 -27.27
CA GLU A 6 44.04 19.72 -27.21
C GLU A 6 43.88 19.21 -25.78
N VAL A 7 44.89 19.45 -24.93
CA VAL A 7 44.83 19.06 -23.52
C VAL A 7 43.73 19.87 -22.81
N GLN A 8 43.71 21.20 -22.97
CA GLN A 8 42.67 22.05 -22.38
C GLN A 8 41.25 21.69 -22.82
N LEU A 9 41.04 21.35 -24.09
CA LEU A 9 39.74 20.91 -24.62
C LEU A 9 39.27 19.59 -23.99
N GLY A 10 40.20 18.65 -23.76
CA GLY A 10 39.90 17.38 -23.08
C GLY A 10 39.45 17.58 -21.62
N TRP A 11 40.12 18.46 -20.88
CA TRP A 11 39.72 18.81 -19.50
C TRP A 11 38.35 19.48 -19.45
N LEU A 12 38.04 20.38 -20.38
CA LEU A 12 36.74 21.04 -20.45
C LEU A 12 35.60 20.07 -20.78
N ALA A 13 35.82 19.15 -21.73
CA ALA A 13 34.85 18.13 -22.10
C ALA A 13 34.55 17.17 -20.94
N HIS A 14 35.58 16.78 -20.17
CA HIS A 14 35.41 15.96 -18.97
C HIS A 14 34.54 16.66 -17.91
N TRP A 15 34.78 17.95 -17.65
CA TRP A 15 33.99 18.73 -16.70
C TRP A 15 32.53 18.92 -17.15
N ILE A 16 32.31 19.20 -18.45
CA ILE A 16 30.96 19.32 -19.01
C ILE A 16 30.23 17.97 -18.93
N PHE A 17 30.90 16.86 -19.23
CA PHE A 17 30.33 15.52 -19.13
C PHE A 17 30.00 15.16 -17.68
N ALA A 18 30.87 15.48 -16.73
CA ALA A 18 30.63 15.26 -15.30
C ALA A 18 29.44 16.08 -14.79
N LEU A 19 29.33 17.36 -15.15
CA LEU A 19 28.22 18.23 -14.79
C LEU A 19 26.91 17.78 -15.45
N PHE A 20 26.95 17.38 -16.72
CA PHE A 20 25.80 16.85 -17.43
C PHE A 20 25.34 15.51 -16.86
N PHE A 21 26.28 14.63 -16.49
CA PHE A 21 25.97 13.35 -15.86
C PHE A 21 25.44 13.51 -14.44
N ASP A 22 25.97 14.46 -13.64
CA ASP A 22 25.40 14.82 -12.33
C ASP A 22 24.01 15.45 -12.49
N PHE A 23 23.81 16.31 -13.49
CA PHE A 23 22.50 16.88 -13.82
C PHE A 23 21.48 15.81 -14.23
N ILE A 24 21.88 14.84 -15.08
CA ILE A 24 21.04 13.70 -15.46
C ILE A 24 20.77 12.83 -14.24
N LYS A 25 21.78 12.47 -13.43
CA LYS A 25 21.60 11.70 -12.19
C LYS A 25 20.62 12.39 -11.25
N ARG A 26 20.77 13.70 -11.01
CA ARG A 26 19.84 14.49 -10.21
C ARG A 26 18.44 14.47 -10.81
N LYS A 27 18.28 14.72 -12.12
CA LYS A 27 16.96 14.64 -12.78
C LYS A 27 16.33 13.25 -12.73
N LEU A 28 17.14 12.18 -12.82
CA LEU A 28 16.69 10.79 -12.77
C LEU A 28 16.25 10.40 -11.34
N VAL A 29 17.01 10.85 -10.33
CA VAL A 29 16.68 10.70 -8.90
C VAL A 29 15.42 11.51 -8.53
N ILE A 30 15.24 12.70 -9.12
CA ILE A 30 14.10 13.60 -8.85
C ILE A 30 12.79 13.09 -9.52
N LYS A 31 12.85 12.12 -10.43
CA LYS A 31 11.66 11.56 -11.10
C LYS A 31 11.17 10.22 -10.51
N MET A 32 11.46 9.99 -9.23
CA MET A 32 10.78 9.00 -8.41
C MET A 32 9.99 9.78 -7.36
N SER A 33 8.68 9.96 -7.55
CA SER A 33 7.85 10.62 -6.54
C SER A 33 7.92 9.83 -5.24
N GLU A 34 8.36 10.47 -4.15
CA GLU A 34 8.34 9.87 -2.82
C GLU A 34 6.93 9.34 -2.51
N ILE A 35 6.83 8.05 -2.16
CA ILE A 35 5.55 7.39 -1.86
C ILE A 35 5.07 7.87 -0.50
N LYS A 36 3.92 8.56 -0.47
CA LYS A 36 3.34 9.13 0.74
C LYS A 36 2.28 8.22 1.35
N SER A 37 1.87 8.52 2.58
CA SER A 37 0.79 7.84 3.29
C SER A 37 -0.50 7.72 2.45
N ILE A 38 -0.84 8.79 1.72
CA ILE A 38 -2.02 8.83 0.84
C ILE A 38 -1.93 7.85 -0.34
N ASP A 39 -0.72 7.56 -0.84
CA ASP A 39 -0.54 6.64 -1.95
C ASP A 39 -0.71 5.19 -1.50
N VAL A 40 -0.23 4.88 -0.29
CA VAL A 40 -0.47 3.58 0.35
C VAL A 40 -1.95 3.39 0.67
N ALA A 41 -2.62 4.41 1.22
CA ALA A 41 -4.07 4.37 1.43
C ALA A 41 -4.84 4.13 0.13
N ARG A 42 -4.45 4.83 -0.95
CA ARG A 42 -5.05 4.64 -2.28
C ARG A 42 -4.82 3.22 -2.80
N ALA A 43 -3.64 2.65 -2.60
CA ALA A 43 -3.34 1.29 -2.99
C ALA A 43 -4.22 0.27 -2.26
N ALA A 44 -4.39 0.41 -0.94
CA ALA A 44 -5.26 -0.46 -0.14
C ALA A 44 -6.72 -0.41 -0.63
N LEU A 45 -7.25 0.80 -0.88
CA LEU A 45 -8.57 0.99 -1.47
C LEU A 45 -8.68 0.39 -2.88
N SER A 46 -7.66 0.58 -3.71
CA SER A 46 -7.70 0.12 -5.09
C SER A 46 -7.80 -1.40 -5.16
N VAL A 47 -7.03 -2.13 -4.33
CA VAL A 47 -7.13 -3.59 -4.29
C VAL A 47 -8.45 -4.07 -3.66
N SER A 48 -9.03 -3.35 -2.69
CA SER A 48 -10.34 -3.71 -2.12
C SER A 48 -11.50 -3.49 -3.09
N LEU A 49 -11.37 -2.58 -4.06
CA LEU A 49 -12.41 -2.29 -5.07
C LEU A 49 -12.42 -3.28 -6.25
N THR A 50 -11.42 -4.16 -6.36
CA THR A 50 -11.33 -5.13 -7.46
C THR A 50 -12.44 -6.18 -7.39
N ARG A 51 -13.00 -6.52 -8.55
CA ARG A 51 -14.22 -7.33 -8.68
C ARG A 51 -13.90 -8.83 -8.71
N ASP A 52 -12.82 -9.18 -9.39
CA ASP A 52 -12.41 -10.57 -9.60
C ASP A 52 -10.91 -10.76 -9.34
N LYS A 53 -10.48 -12.03 -9.36
CA LYS A 53 -9.07 -12.40 -9.10
C LYS A 53 -8.11 -11.87 -10.16
N GLY A 54 -8.55 -11.70 -11.41
CA GLY A 54 -7.73 -11.19 -12.50
C GLY A 54 -7.44 -9.71 -12.31
N GLU A 55 -8.46 -8.91 -12.05
CA GLU A 55 -8.34 -7.48 -11.71
C GLU A 55 -7.54 -7.26 -10.42
N GLU A 56 -7.74 -8.11 -9.41
CA GLU A 56 -6.95 -8.09 -8.19
C GLU A 56 -5.45 -8.32 -8.47
N THR A 57 -5.14 -9.36 -9.24
CA THR A 57 -3.76 -9.72 -9.58
C THR A 57 -3.08 -8.61 -10.38
N SER A 58 -3.76 -8.04 -11.38
CA SER A 58 -3.21 -6.95 -12.20
C SER A 58 -2.99 -5.68 -11.38
N THR A 59 -3.92 -5.33 -10.50
CA THR A 59 -3.82 -4.17 -9.60
C THR A 59 -2.68 -4.32 -8.61
N LYS A 60 -2.56 -5.49 -7.94
CA LYS A 60 -1.44 -5.82 -7.05
C LYS A 60 -0.10 -5.71 -7.77
N MET A 61 0.00 -6.23 -9.00
CA MET A 61 1.23 -6.14 -9.80
C MET A 61 1.60 -4.70 -10.16
N SER A 62 0.62 -3.84 -10.47
CA SER A 62 0.85 -2.42 -10.76
C SER A 62 1.46 -1.71 -9.56
N PHE A 63 0.88 -1.86 -8.37
CA PHE A 63 1.40 -1.24 -7.15
C PHE A 63 2.77 -1.79 -6.75
N ARG A 64 2.99 -3.09 -6.95
CA ARG A 64 4.29 -3.71 -6.69
C ARG A 64 5.41 -3.11 -7.57
N ARG A 65 5.12 -2.80 -8.84
CA ARG A 65 6.07 -2.09 -9.73
C ARG A 65 6.37 -0.67 -9.25
N SER A 66 5.42 -0.05 -8.55
CA SER A 66 5.58 1.26 -7.90
C SER A 66 6.15 1.16 -6.48
N GLY A 67 6.57 -0.02 -6.01
CA GLY A 67 7.18 -0.19 -4.68
C GLY A 67 6.20 -0.34 -3.51
N ILE A 68 4.89 -0.43 -3.77
CA ILE A 68 3.87 -0.63 -2.74
C ILE A 68 3.49 -2.11 -2.68
N MET A 69 3.73 -2.75 -1.55
CA MET A 69 3.26 -4.11 -1.29
C MET A 69 1.77 -4.07 -1.01
N THR A 70 1.01 -4.99 -1.58
CA THR A 70 -0.45 -5.05 -1.43
C THR A 70 -0.92 -6.47 -1.23
N ALA A 71 -2.04 -6.64 -0.53
CA ALA A 71 -2.76 -7.89 -0.38
C ALA A 71 -4.26 -7.62 -0.26
N SER A 72 -5.07 -8.63 -0.50
CA SER A 72 -6.51 -8.52 -0.37
C SER A 72 -7.18 -9.88 -0.20
N PHE A 73 -8.38 -9.88 0.34
CA PHE A 73 -9.23 -11.06 0.42
C PHE A 73 -10.70 -10.69 0.56
N SER A 74 -11.58 -11.54 0.03
CA SER A 74 -13.02 -11.35 0.11
C SER A 74 -13.59 -11.75 1.47
N ILE A 75 -14.63 -11.06 1.90
CA ILE A 75 -15.36 -11.30 3.15
C ILE A 75 -16.87 -11.37 2.89
N THR A 76 -17.56 -12.19 3.68
CA THR A 76 -19.01 -12.35 3.64
C THR A 76 -19.53 -12.85 4.99
N GLY A 77 -20.76 -12.49 5.33
CA GLY A 77 -21.46 -12.98 6.53
C GLY A 77 -22.10 -11.87 7.35
N ASP A 78 -22.61 -12.25 8.51
CA ASP A 78 -23.15 -11.32 9.50
C ASP A 78 -22.02 -10.42 10.01
N PHE A 79 -22.21 -9.10 9.91
CA PHE A 79 -21.14 -8.15 10.20
C PHE A 79 -20.63 -8.30 11.63
N MET A 80 -21.53 -8.30 12.62
CA MET A 80 -21.18 -8.23 14.03
C MET A 80 -20.43 -9.48 14.52
N SER A 81 -20.91 -10.66 14.14
CA SER A 81 -20.28 -11.93 14.53
C SER A 81 -18.99 -12.24 13.75
N SER A 82 -18.75 -11.58 12.62
CA SER A 82 -17.59 -11.85 11.76
C SER A 82 -16.39 -10.92 11.96
N ILE A 83 -16.52 -9.82 12.72
CA ILE A 83 -15.46 -8.81 12.91
C ILE A 83 -14.13 -9.46 13.34
N GLN A 84 -14.15 -10.29 14.39
CA GLN A 84 -12.94 -10.91 14.93
C GLN A 84 -12.27 -11.81 13.87
N LYS A 85 -13.05 -12.64 13.19
CA LYS A 85 -12.56 -13.52 12.12
C LYS A 85 -11.87 -12.72 11.01
N TRP A 86 -12.45 -11.60 10.57
CA TRP A 86 -11.85 -10.79 9.51
C TRP A 86 -10.57 -10.09 9.95
N ILE A 87 -10.46 -9.67 11.22
CA ILE A 87 -9.23 -9.11 11.76
C ILE A 87 -8.11 -10.17 11.78
N GLU A 88 -8.41 -11.37 12.28
CA GLU A 88 -7.45 -12.49 12.31
C GLU A 88 -7.01 -12.90 10.90
N GLN A 89 -7.96 -12.96 9.96
CA GLN A 89 -7.67 -13.25 8.57
C GLN A 89 -6.83 -12.17 7.90
N THR A 90 -7.09 -10.88 8.20
CA THR A 90 -6.27 -9.76 7.71
C THR A 90 -4.82 -9.92 8.16
N LEU A 91 -4.60 -10.28 9.42
CA LEU A 91 -3.27 -10.54 9.97
C LEU A 91 -2.59 -11.73 9.28
N ALA A 92 -3.31 -12.84 9.10
CA ALA A 92 -2.78 -14.04 8.46
C ALA A 92 -2.37 -13.78 7.00
N ILE A 93 -3.20 -13.07 6.24
CA ILE A 93 -2.93 -12.71 4.84
C ILE A 93 -1.73 -11.75 4.75
N ALA A 94 -1.66 -10.74 5.62
CA ALA A 94 -0.54 -9.81 5.65
C ALA A 94 0.81 -10.52 5.93
N LYS A 95 0.81 -11.53 6.81
CA LYS A 95 2.00 -12.36 7.06
C LYS A 95 2.37 -13.19 5.82
N ASN A 96 1.39 -13.86 5.22
CA ASN A 96 1.60 -14.74 4.07
C ASN A 96 2.13 -13.99 2.84
N GLU A 97 1.70 -12.75 2.65
CA GLU A 97 2.13 -11.89 1.53
C GLU A 97 3.42 -11.10 1.85
N GLY A 98 4.04 -11.34 3.02
CA GLY A 98 5.29 -10.70 3.44
C GLY A 98 5.17 -9.20 3.74
N ILE A 99 3.94 -8.70 3.90
CA ILE A 99 3.67 -7.29 4.24
C ILE A 99 4.21 -6.97 5.64
N ILE A 100 4.10 -7.92 6.57
CA ILE A 100 4.64 -7.82 7.93
C ILE A 100 5.60 -8.97 8.25
N CYS A 101 6.56 -8.72 9.13
CA CYS A 101 7.56 -9.72 9.56
C CYS A 101 7.10 -10.57 10.75
N GLY A 102 5.87 -10.35 11.23
CA GLY A 102 5.29 -11.12 12.34
C GLY A 102 5.68 -10.65 13.73
N SER A 103 6.38 -9.50 13.86
CA SER A 103 6.66 -8.87 15.15
C SER A 103 5.35 -8.45 15.86
N PHE A 104 5.39 -8.26 17.18
CA PHE A 104 4.24 -7.79 17.94
C PHE A 104 3.80 -6.38 17.51
N VAL A 105 4.75 -5.49 17.22
CA VAL A 105 4.52 -4.12 16.74
C VAL A 105 3.82 -4.12 15.37
N ASP A 106 4.29 -4.95 14.44
CA ASP A 106 3.68 -5.09 13.12
C ASP A 106 2.25 -5.66 13.22
N SER A 107 2.09 -6.69 14.05
CA SER A 107 0.81 -7.36 14.24
C SER A 107 -0.22 -6.43 14.88
N GLY A 108 0.18 -5.67 15.91
CA GLY A 108 -0.67 -4.66 16.55
C GLY A 108 -1.07 -3.55 15.59
N SER A 109 -0.17 -3.14 14.70
CA SER A 109 -0.45 -2.11 13.69
C SER A 109 -1.48 -2.57 12.65
N ILE A 110 -1.35 -3.79 12.11
CA ILE A 110 -2.35 -4.39 11.22
C ILE A 110 -3.71 -4.51 11.90
N VAL A 111 -3.74 -5.06 13.12
CA VAL A 111 -4.98 -5.25 13.88
C VAL A 111 -5.65 -3.90 14.18
N GLY A 112 -4.87 -2.90 14.57
CA GLY A 112 -5.35 -1.54 14.81
C GLY A 112 -5.94 -0.89 13.56
N ALA A 113 -5.24 -0.96 12.43
CA ALA A 113 -5.73 -0.43 11.15
C ALA A 113 -7.01 -1.14 10.69
N ALA A 114 -7.07 -2.47 10.80
CA ALA A 114 -8.26 -3.24 10.43
C ALA A 114 -9.47 -2.90 11.31
N ARG A 115 -9.29 -2.78 12.63
CA ARG A 115 -10.36 -2.38 13.55
C ARG A 115 -10.92 -1.00 13.22
N GLU A 116 -10.06 -0.04 12.91
CA GLU A 116 -10.49 1.31 12.55
C GLU A 116 -11.27 1.32 11.22
N ALA A 117 -10.79 0.61 10.21
CA ALA A 117 -11.48 0.49 8.94
C ALA A 117 -12.87 -0.15 9.11
N LEU A 118 -12.98 -1.20 9.92
CA LEU A 118 -14.26 -1.86 10.23
C LEU A 118 -15.20 -0.98 11.07
N ALA A 119 -14.66 -0.21 12.01
CA ALA A 119 -15.45 0.71 12.82
C ALA A 119 -16.12 1.81 11.97
N GLN A 120 -15.47 2.29 10.92
CA GLN A 120 -16.04 3.30 10.02
C GLN A 120 -17.26 2.79 9.23
N VAL A 121 -17.31 1.51 8.87
CA VAL A 121 -18.44 0.92 8.13
C VAL A 121 -19.56 0.39 9.04
N MET A 122 -19.28 0.23 10.34
CA MET A 122 -20.20 -0.33 11.32
C MET A 122 -21.58 0.35 11.36
N PRO A 123 -21.72 1.70 11.32
CA PRO A 123 -23.04 2.35 11.41
C PRO A 123 -24.01 1.94 10.31
N LYS A 124 -23.50 1.51 9.14
CA LYS A 124 -24.30 1.03 8.02
C LYS A 124 -24.51 -0.49 8.04
N ALA A 125 -23.53 -1.22 8.57
CA ALA A 125 -23.49 -2.68 8.53
C ALA A 125 -24.03 -3.36 9.80
N PHE A 126 -24.44 -2.59 10.80
CA PHE A 126 -24.91 -3.11 12.09
C PHE A 126 -26.17 -3.98 11.92
N GLY A 127 -26.10 -5.22 12.39
CA GLY A 127 -27.24 -6.16 12.42
C GLY A 127 -27.66 -6.72 11.06
N VAL A 128 -26.80 -6.63 10.04
CA VAL A 128 -27.09 -7.11 8.68
C VAL A 128 -25.94 -7.93 8.09
N ASN A 129 -26.25 -8.73 7.08
CA ASN A 129 -25.26 -9.45 6.31
C ASN A 129 -24.56 -8.51 5.32
N VAL A 130 -23.26 -8.70 5.17
CA VAL A 130 -22.43 -7.96 4.24
C VAL A 130 -21.64 -8.89 3.33
N GLY A 131 -21.21 -8.36 2.19
CA GLY A 131 -20.25 -9.00 1.30
C GLY A 131 -19.31 -7.95 0.74
N GLY A 132 -18.03 -8.29 0.58
CA GLY A 132 -17.06 -7.30 0.13
C GLY A 132 -15.63 -7.81 0.14
N LYS A 133 -14.68 -6.88 0.24
CA LYS A 133 -13.25 -7.18 0.22
C LYS A 133 -12.48 -6.27 1.16
N ILE A 134 -11.47 -6.85 1.78
CA ILE A 134 -10.46 -6.11 2.56
C ILE A 134 -9.20 -6.01 1.71
N GLY A 135 -8.66 -4.79 1.62
CA GLY A 135 -7.40 -4.47 0.98
C GLY A 135 -6.37 -4.03 2.01
N ILE A 136 -5.12 -4.40 1.79
CA ILE A 136 -3.98 -4.08 2.65
C ILE A 136 -2.89 -3.51 1.75
N ALA A 137 -2.24 -2.44 2.20
CA ALA A 137 -1.08 -1.90 1.51
C ALA A 137 0.00 -1.46 2.51
N TYR A 138 1.25 -1.63 2.11
CA TYR A 138 2.40 -1.23 2.90
C TYR A 138 3.52 -0.70 2.01
N CYS A 139 4.09 0.43 2.40
CA CYS A 139 5.30 0.97 1.81
C CYS A 139 6.00 1.89 2.80
N ASN A 140 7.33 1.76 2.90
CA ASN A 140 8.15 2.50 3.85
C ASN A 140 7.64 2.31 5.28
N GLU A 141 7.17 3.38 5.91
CA GLU A 141 6.59 3.37 7.26
C GLU A 141 5.06 3.43 7.24
N ASN A 142 4.42 3.32 6.08
CA ASN A 142 2.97 3.49 5.96
C ASN A 142 2.30 2.14 5.77
N LEU A 143 1.34 1.83 6.64
CA LEU A 143 0.47 0.67 6.54
C LEU A 143 -0.98 1.15 6.45
N ALA A 144 -1.74 0.65 5.49
CA ALA A 144 -3.15 0.93 5.35
C ALA A 144 -3.98 -0.35 5.18
N VAL A 145 -5.15 -0.37 5.80
CA VAL A 145 -6.19 -1.39 5.60
C VAL A 145 -7.45 -0.69 5.15
N ALA A 146 -8.01 -1.14 4.03
CA ALA A 146 -9.26 -0.65 3.46
C ALA A 146 -10.31 -1.76 3.48
N VAL A 147 -11.56 -1.38 3.71
CA VAL A 147 -12.71 -2.28 3.67
C VAL A 147 -13.72 -1.68 2.70
N TYR A 148 -14.20 -2.47 1.74
CA TYR A 148 -15.29 -2.09 0.84
C TYR A 148 -16.39 -3.15 0.90
N LEU A 149 -17.61 -2.74 1.25
CA LEU A 149 -18.75 -3.63 1.50
C LEU A 149 -19.95 -3.22 0.66
N GLY A 150 -20.63 -4.23 0.11
CA GLY A 150 -22.07 -4.18 -0.14
C GLY A 150 -22.83 -4.68 1.09
N ILE A 151 -23.92 -4.00 1.42
CA ILE A 151 -24.73 -4.25 2.62
C ILE A 151 -26.10 -4.75 2.19
N GLY A 152 -26.51 -5.92 2.69
CA GLY A 152 -27.75 -6.57 2.31
C GLY A 152 -28.86 -6.36 3.33
N LEU A 153 -29.87 -5.56 2.98
CA LEU A 153 -31.16 -5.52 3.67
C LEU A 153 -32.29 -5.39 2.65
N LEU A 154 -33.19 -6.38 2.56
CA LEU A 154 -34.52 -6.28 1.94
C LEU A 154 -34.59 -5.44 0.64
N ASN A 155 -33.76 -5.79 -0.36
CA ASN A 155 -33.66 -5.12 -1.67
C ASN A 155 -33.04 -3.70 -1.68
N LEU A 156 -32.48 -3.22 -0.57
CA LEU A 156 -31.58 -2.06 -0.58
C LEU A 156 -30.13 -2.50 -0.80
N HIS A 157 -29.50 -1.88 -1.80
CA HIS A 157 -28.08 -2.02 -2.11
C HIS A 157 -27.32 -0.80 -1.57
N ASP A 158 -27.08 -0.75 -0.25
CA ASP A 158 -26.15 0.25 0.30
C ASP A 158 -24.71 -0.26 0.18
N VAL A 159 -23.78 0.69 0.16
CA VAL A 159 -22.35 0.44 0.16
C VAL A 159 -21.68 1.23 1.28
N ALA A 160 -20.61 0.65 1.82
CA ALA A 160 -19.78 1.30 2.82
C ALA A 160 -18.30 1.10 2.51
N VAL A 161 -17.51 2.13 2.80
CA VAL A 161 -16.06 2.10 2.71
C VAL A 161 -15.47 2.58 4.02
N GLY A 162 -14.40 1.92 4.46
CA GLY A 162 -13.64 2.30 5.63
C GLY A 162 -12.14 2.16 5.38
N LEU A 163 -11.34 2.97 6.06
CA LEU A 163 -9.89 2.96 5.95
C LEU A 163 -9.26 3.20 7.33
N GLY A 164 -8.30 2.35 7.69
CA GLY A 164 -7.40 2.59 8.81
C GLY A 164 -5.96 2.70 8.32
N HIS A 165 -5.20 3.62 8.91
CA HIS A 165 -3.78 3.82 8.58
C HIS A 165 -2.93 3.82 9.85
N ARG A 166 -1.74 3.23 9.79
CA ARG A 166 -0.74 3.28 10.85
C ARG A 166 0.62 3.63 10.27
N ALA A 167 1.37 4.43 11.02
CA ALA A 167 2.80 4.59 10.81
C ALA A 167 3.53 3.43 11.53
N VAL A 168 4.25 2.60 10.80
CA VAL A 168 4.95 1.40 11.28
C VAL A 168 6.41 1.52 10.88
N GLN A 169 7.25 2.01 11.79
CA GLN A 169 8.68 2.06 11.57
C GLN A 169 9.27 0.67 11.79
N ARG A 170 9.82 0.04 10.74
CA ARG A 170 10.65 -1.15 10.93
C ARG A 170 11.95 -0.71 11.58
N ILE A 171 12.24 -1.23 12.77
CA ILE A 171 13.61 -1.23 13.28
C ILE A 171 14.35 -2.24 12.41
N THR A 172 15.04 -1.76 11.38
CA THR A 172 16.03 -2.58 10.70
C THR A 172 17.22 -2.67 11.63
N ASP A 173 17.42 -3.81 12.28
CA ASP A 173 18.69 -4.09 12.93
C ASP A 173 19.75 -4.07 11.84
N HIS A 174 20.57 -3.01 11.81
CA HIS A 174 21.81 -3.02 11.06
C HIS A 174 22.70 -4.11 11.69
N SER A 175 22.74 -5.27 11.03
CA SER A 175 23.70 -6.35 11.29
C SER A 175 24.57 -6.55 10.06
#